data_AF-A0A1R0L5J0-F1
#
_entry.id   AF-A0A1R0L5J0-F1
#
_cell.length_a   1.000
_cell.length_b   1.000
_cell.length_c   1.000
_cell.angle_alpha   90.00
_cell.angle_beta   90.00
_cell.angle_gamma   90.00
#
_symmetry.space_group_name_H-M   'P 1'
#
loop_
_entity.id
_entity.type
_entity.pdbx_description
1 polymer ?
#
loop_
_entity_poly.entity_id
_entity_poly.type
_entity_poly.pdbx_seq_one_letter_code
_entity_poly.pdbx_strand_id
1 'polypeptide(L)'
;MAKKQINVRVDDDVYATIEERAKAAGMDVPDYARQVLADEGNDLRHRFLGAATHFAQEWGPHFAERFGHPAPAKDETNGQAA
;
A
#
# COMPACT_ATOMS: atom_id res chain seq x y z
N MET A 1 -15.46 -5.10 15.24
CA MET A 1 -15.66 -5.89 14.00
C MET A 1 -15.85 -7.35 14.37
N ALA A 2 -16.74 -8.07 13.67
CA ALA A 2 -16.89 -9.51 13.90
C ALA A 2 -15.62 -10.26 13.48
N LYS A 3 -15.11 -11.15 14.33
CA LYS A 3 -13.97 -12.02 13.99
C LYS A 3 -14.43 -13.01 12.91
N LYS A 4 -13.59 -13.21 11.89
CA LYS A 4 -13.78 -14.23 10.85
C LYS A 4 -12.74 -15.33 11.05
N GLN A 5 -13.13 -16.59 10.83
CA GLN A 5 -12.25 -17.74 10.90
C GLN A 5 -11.86 -18.19 9.48
N ILE A 6 -10.60 -18.56 9.32
CA ILE A 6 -10.06 -19.17 8.09
C ILE A 6 -9.58 -20.57 8.47
N ASN A 7 -10.03 -21.59 7.76
CA ASN A 7 -9.54 -22.96 7.92
C ASN A 7 -8.50 -23.23 6.82
N VAL A 8 -7.24 -23.35 7.20
CA VAL A 8 -6.14 -23.60 6.27
C VAL A 8 -5.54 -24.96 6.61
N ARG A 9 -5.48 -25.85 5.61
CA ARG A 9 -4.70 -27.08 5.72
C ARG A 9 -3.29 -26.78 5.28
N VAL A 10 -2.33 -27.24 6.07
CA VAL A 10 -0.90 -27.09 5.81
C VAL A 10 -0.24 -28.45 5.95
N ASP A 11 0.87 -28.63 5.26
CA ASP A 11 1.71 -29.81 5.40
C ASP A 11 2.51 -29.73 6.72
N ASP A 12 3.03 -30.88 7.16
CA ASP A 12 3.69 -31.01 8.47
C ASP A 12 4.92 -30.11 8.61
N ASP A 13 5.66 -29.89 7.52
CA ASP A 13 6.85 -29.03 7.47
C ASP A 13 6.51 -27.55 7.68
N VAL A 14 5.41 -27.09 7.07
CA VAL A 14 4.89 -25.74 7.24
C VAL A 14 4.41 -25.54 8.68
N TYR A 15 3.69 -26.52 9.24
CA TYR A 15 3.24 -26.46 10.63
C TYR A 15 4.41 -26.40 11.61
N ALA A 16 5.42 -27.26 11.44
CA ALA A 16 6.62 -27.29 12.27
C ALA A 16 7.37 -25.96 12.25
N THR A 17 7.48 -25.35 11.06
CA THR A 17 8.11 -24.03 10.90
C THR A 17 7.36 -22.95 11.68
N ILE A 18 6.03 -22.91 11.56
CA ILE A 18 5.21 -21.94 12.31
C ILE A 18 5.30 -22.19 13.82
N GLU A 19 5.33 -23.44 14.26
CA GLU A 19 5.43 -23.80 15.68
C GLU A 19 6.74 -23.33 16.30
N GLU A 20 7.88 -23.57 15.63
CA GLU A 20 9.18 -23.09 16.08
C GLU A 20 9.19 -21.55 16.21
N ARG A 21 8.64 -20.86 15.22
CA ARG A 21 8.57 -19.40 15.19
C ARG A 21 7.66 -18.85 16.27
N ALA A 22 6.50 -19.46 16.48
CA ALA A 22 5.56 -19.09 17.53
C ALA A 22 6.21 -19.24 18.91
N LYS A 23 6.90 -20.36 19.15
CA LYS A 23 7.68 -20.59 20.37
C LYS A 23 8.76 -19.53 20.57
N ALA A 24 9.52 -19.20 19.55
CA ALA A 24 10.55 -18.16 19.61
C ALA A 24 9.97 -16.77 19.91
N ALA A 25 8.74 -16.50 19.46
CA ALA A 25 8.01 -15.27 19.74
C ALA A 25 7.25 -15.28 21.08
N GLY A 26 7.25 -16.39 21.83
CA GLY A 26 6.47 -16.55 23.06
C GLY A 26 4.96 -16.56 22.82
N MET A 27 4.52 -16.99 21.64
CA MET A 27 3.13 -17.02 21.20
C MET A 27 2.67 -18.46 20.97
N ASP A 28 1.35 -18.68 21.00
CA ASP A 28 0.79 -19.92 20.45
C ASP A 28 0.76 -19.88 18.91
N VAL A 29 0.65 -21.05 18.29
CA VAL A 29 0.63 -21.19 16.83
C VAL A 29 -0.46 -20.34 16.17
N PRO A 30 -1.73 -20.37 16.63
CA PRO A 30 -2.79 -19.52 16.08
C PRO A 30 -2.53 -18.01 16.18
N ASP A 31 -1.99 -17.51 17.29
CA ASP A 31 -1.65 -16.10 17.50
C ASP A 31 -0.52 -15.67 16.59
N TYR A 32 0.54 -16.49 16.50
CA TYR A 32 1.65 -16.20 15.60
C TYR A 32 1.20 -16.20 14.12
N ALA A 33 0.38 -17.17 13.71
CA ALA A 33 -0.17 -17.21 12.36
C ALA A 33 -1.05 -15.97 12.05
N ARG A 34 -1.85 -15.50 13.01
CA ARG A 34 -2.61 -14.25 12.87
C ARG A 34 -1.69 -13.04 12.69
N GLN A 35 -0.62 -12.98 13.48
CA GLN A 35 0.37 -11.89 13.40
C GLN A 35 1.06 -11.87 12.03
N VAL A 36 1.53 -13.02 11.54
CA VAL A 36 2.15 -13.13 10.20
C VAL A 36 1.19 -12.66 9.10
N LEU A 37 -0.08 -13.06 9.15
CA LEU A 37 -1.08 -12.62 8.18
C LEU A 37 -1.38 -11.12 8.26
N ALA A 38 -1.36 -10.54 9.46
CA ALA A 38 -1.53 -9.11 9.65
C ALA A 38 -0.32 -8.33 9.11
N ASP A 39 0.89 -8.82 9.38
CA ASP A 39 2.15 -8.22 8.93
C ASP A 39 2.28 -8.27 7.41
N GLU A 40 1.94 -9.38 6.76
CA GLU A 40 1.96 -9.49 5.29
C GLU A 40 0.99 -8.49 4.64
N GLY A 41 -0.22 -8.34 5.20
CA GLY A 41 -1.19 -7.35 4.71
C GLY A 41 -0.71 -5.90 4.87
N ASN A 42 0.09 -5.62 5.89
CA ASN A 42 0.68 -4.31 6.12
C ASN A 42 1.92 -4.06 5.23
N ASP A 43 2.77 -5.07 5.04
CA ASP A 43 4.00 -4.98 4.25
C ASP A 43 3.70 -4.76 2.76
N LEU A 44 2.71 -5.44 2.19
CA LEU A 44 2.25 -5.17 0.82
C LEU A 44 1.79 -3.73 0.63
N ARG A 45 1.06 -3.18 1.61
CA ARG A 45 0.63 -1.77 1.60
C ARG A 45 1.84 -0.84 1.70
N HIS A 46 2.78 -1.14 2.59
CA HIS A 46 3.98 -0.32 2.78
C HIS A 46 4.83 -0.28 1.51
N ARG A 47 5.13 -1.45 0.92
CA ARG A 47 5.85 -1.57 -0.35
C ARG A 47 5.16 -0.81 -1.48
N PHE A 48 3.84 -0.92 -1.59
CA PHE A 48 3.06 -0.18 -2.59
C PHE A 48 3.16 1.34 -2.41
N LEU A 49 2.95 1.85 -1.19
CA LEU A 49 3.03 3.29 -0.92
C LEU A 49 4.45 3.83 -1.12
N GLY A 50 5.47 3.06 -0.77
CA GLY A 50 6.87 3.39 -1.08
C GLY A 50 7.12 3.53 -2.57
N ALA A 51 6.66 2.55 -3.37
CA ALA A 51 6.77 2.60 -4.83
C ALA A 51 6.00 3.78 -5.44
N ALA A 52 4.78 4.05 -4.96
CA ALA A 52 3.98 5.19 -5.42
C ALA A 52 4.64 6.54 -5.07
N THR A 53 5.23 6.65 -3.88
CA THR A 53 5.99 7.83 -3.46
C THR A 53 7.20 8.05 -4.36
N HIS A 54 7.98 6.99 -4.59
CA HIS A 54 9.14 7.05 -5.48
C HIS A 54 8.74 7.44 -6.91
N PHE A 55 7.68 6.84 -7.44
CA PHE A 55 7.12 7.20 -8.75
C PHE A 55 6.72 8.68 -8.83
N ALA A 56 6.00 9.19 -7.83
CA ALA A 56 5.57 10.58 -7.79
C ALA A 56 6.76 11.56 -7.69
N GLN A 57 7.81 11.19 -6.96
CA GLN A 57 9.03 11.99 -6.84
C GLN A 57 9.81 12.03 -8.16
N GLU A 58 9.96 10.87 -8.81
CA GLU A 58 10.72 10.74 -10.06
C GLU A 58 9.99 11.43 -11.23
N TRP A 59 8.68 11.20 -11.36
CA TRP A 59 7.92 11.65 -12.54
C TRP A 59 7.14 12.94 -12.34
N GLY A 60 6.87 13.35 -11.09
CA GLY A 60 6.12 14.56 -10.76
C GLY A 60 6.65 15.83 -11.44
N PRO A 61 7.98 16.08 -11.44
CA PRO A 61 8.57 17.23 -12.14
C PRO A 61 8.28 17.24 -13.64
N HIS A 62 8.35 16.08 -14.31
CA HIS A 62 8.06 15.94 -15.74
C HIS A 62 6.58 16.22 -16.06
N PHE A 63 5.67 15.76 -15.19
CA PHE A 63 4.25 16.10 -15.31
C PHE A 63 4.02 17.60 -15.12
N ALA A 64 4.66 18.22 -14.13
CA ALA A 64 4.54 19.65 -13.88
C ALA A 64 5.09 20.48 -15.06
N GLU A 65 6.21 20.07 -15.65
CA GLU A 65 6.77 20.69 -16.85
C GLU A 65 5.81 20.58 -18.05
N ARG A 66 5.23 19.40 -18.29
CA ARG A 66 4.41 19.14 -19.48
C ARG A 66 2.98 19.67 -19.38
N PHE A 67 2.42 19.76 -18.17
CA PHE A 67 1.00 20.01 -17.93
C PHE A 67 0.71 21.08 -16.87
N GLY A 68 1.70 21.54 -16.11
CA GLY A 68 1.50 22.48 -14.99
C GLY A 68 1.28 23.94 -15.41
N HIS A 69 1.22 24.23 -16.71
CA HIS A 69 0.96 25.57 -17.23
C HIS A 69 -0.44 25.57 -17.85
N PRO A 70 -1.49 25.91 -17.09
CA PRO A 70 -2.81 26.10 -17.67
C PRO A 70 -2.71 27.18 -18.75
N ALA A 71 -3.35 26.94 -19.90
CA ALA A 71 -3.42 27.93 -20.97
C ALA A 71 -3.95 29.25 -20.37
N PRO A 72 -3.41 30.42 -20.77
CA PRO A 72 -3.94 31.69 -20.30
C PRO A 72 -5.44 31.69 -20.59
N ALA A 73 -6.24 32.00 -19.57
CA ALA A 73 -7.67 32.19 -19.72
C ALA A 73 -7.86 33.16 -20.89
N LYS A 74 -8.62 32.74 -21.92
CA LYS A 74 -8.92 33.61 -23.04
C LYS A 74 -9.57 34.85 -22.46
N ASP A 75 -8.87 35.98 -22.54
CA ASP A 75 -9.39 37.28 -22.15
C ASP A 75 -10.81 37.42 -22.71
N GLU A 76 -11.77 37.58 -21.81
CA GLU A 76 -13.13 37.91 -22.15
C GLU A 76 -13.12 39.29 -22.82
N THR A 77 -12.96 39.25 -24.13
CA THR A 77 -13.67 40.06 -25.11
C THR A 77 -13.73 41.56 -24.80
N ASN A 78 -12.75 42.28 -25.37
CA ASN A 78 -13.00 43.40 -26.30
C ASN A 78 -14.47 43.84 -26.37
N GLY A 79 -14.86 44.78 -25.52
CA GLY A 79 -16.25 45.20 -25.39
C GLY A 79 -16.43 46.57 -24.78
N GLN A 80 -15.59 47.55 -25.13
CA GLN A 80 -15.98 48.96 -24.93
C GLN A 80 -15.31 49.87 -25.97
N ALA A 81 -15.92 49.92 -27.15
CA ALA A 81 -15.85 51.04 -28.06
C ALA A 81 -17.27 51.63 -28.17
N ALA A 82 -17.47 52.82 -27.61
CA ALA A 82 -18.39 53.87 -28.04
C ALA A 82 -18.20 55.10 -27.14
#